data_AF-A0A966S2W2-F1
#
_entry.id   AF-A0A966S2W2-F1
#
_cell.length_a   1.000
_cell.length_b   1.000
_cell.length_c   1.000
_cell.angle_alpha   90.00
_cell.angle_beta   90.00
_cell.angle_gamma   90.00
#
_symmetry.space_group_name_H-M   'P 1'
#
loop_
_entity.id
_entity.type
_entity.pdbx_description
1 polymer ?
#
loop_
_entity_poly.entity_id
_entity_poly.type
_entity_poly.pdbx_seq_one_letter_code
_entity_poly.pdbx_strand_id
1 'polypeptide(L)'
;MKYNLTTSFNLFHFIGLIFLYTTTNLLQGDGTISNQTELYNALKTGTGTWTLQANIVLNQALPVRSGDITFNGNGHTIDGNNAYQIFFVQSGTVTLQNISLANGLSKGGLGGLSN
;
A
#
# COMPACT_ATOMS: atom_id res chain seq x y z
N MET A 1 -10.61 25.94 5.59
CA MET A 1 -10.37 25.99 4.13
C MET A 1 -10.40 24.56 3.61
N LYS A 2 -11.44 24.18 2.85
CA LYS A 2 -11.49 22.90 2.12
C LYS A 2 -11.01 23.18 0.70
N TYR A 3 -9.91 22.57 0.28
CA TYR A 3 -9.50 22.61 -1.12
C TYR A 3 -10.37 21.60 -1.89
N ASN A 4 -11.33 22.10 -2.66
CA ASN A 4 -12.03 21.31 -3.66
C ASN A 4 -11.13 21.21 -4.89
N LEU A 5 -10.51 20.05 -5.11
CA LEU A 5 -9.76 19.79 -6.32
C LEU A 5 -10.75 19.35 -7.40
N THR A 6 -11.05 20.24 -8.34
CA THR A 6 -11.81 19.94 -9.56
C THR A 6 -11.05 18.89 -10.36
N THR A 7 -11.60 17.68 -10.49
CA THR A 7 -11.07 16.67 -11.42
C THR A 7 -11.42 17.08 -12.84
N SER A 8 -10.44 17.56 -13.61
CA SER A 8 -10.61 17.86 -15.03
C SER A 8 -10.63 16.57 -15.85
N PHE A 9 -11.72 16.34 -16.59
CA PHE A 9 -11.83 15.32 -17.63
C PHE A 9 -11.23 15.87 -18.94
N ASN A 10 -10.11 15.33 -19.40
CA ASN A 10 -9.61 15.64 -20.75
C ASN A 10 -10.21 14.63 -21.73
N LEU A 11 -11.24 15.06 -22.46
CA LEU A 11 -11.82 14.32 -23.57
C LEU A 11 -11.03 14.64 -24.85
N PHE A 12 -10.02 13.84 -25.18
CA PHE A 12 -9.46 13.87 -26.53
C PHE A 12 -10.36 13.06 -27.47
N HIS A 13 -11.11 13.76 -28.32
CA HIS A 13 -11.84 13.13 -29.41
C HIS A 13 -10.86 12.74 -30.53
N PHE A 14 -10.54 11.45 -30.60
CA PHE A 14 -10.13 10.83 -31.85
C PHE A 14 -11.21 9.83 -32.26
N ILE A 15 -11.66 10.00 -33.51
CA ILE A 15 -12.66 9.18 -34.20
C ILE A 15 -12.34 7.68 -34.06
N GLY A 16 -13.16 6.96 -33.30
CA GLY A 16 -13.14 5.51 -33.20
C GLY A 16 -12.25 4.97 -32.07
N LEU A 17 -12.89 4.27 -31.14
CA LEU A 17 -12.32 3.58 -29.98
C LEU A 17 -11.87 4.51 -28.84
N ILE A 18 -12.76 4.72 -27.87
CA ILE A 18 -12.41 5.29 -26.56
C ILE A 18 -11.51 4.29 -25.84
N PHE A 19 -10.21 4.55 -25.81
CA PHE A 19 -9.34 4.02 -24.76
C PHE A 19 -9.45 4.94 -23.55
N LEU A 20 -10.14 4.48 -22.51
CA LEU A 20 -10.10 5.12 -21.19
C LEU A 20 -8.68 4.91 -20.62
N TYR A 21 -7.81 5.91 -20.70
CA TYR A 21 -6.59 5.92 -19.90
C TYR A 21 -6.89 6.63 -18.58
N THR A 22 -7.12 5.85 -17.53
CA THR A 22 -7.03 6.36 -16.16
C THR A 22 -5.56 6.64 -15.87
N THR A 23 -5.15 7.90 -15.86
CA THR A 23 -3.93 8.28 -15.14
C THR A 23 -4.17 7.96 -13.67
N THR A 24 -3.25 7.20 -13.07
CA THR A 24 -3.33 6.78 -11.66
C THR A 24 -3.49 8.02 -10.78
N ASN A 25 -4.69 8.18 -10.21
CA ASN A 25 -4.82 8.97 -9.00
C ASN A 25 -3.87 8.32 -7.98
N LEU A 26 -2.87 9.07 -7.52
CA LEU A 26 -2.16 8.72 -6.30
C LEU A 26 -3.20 8.83 -5.19
N LEU A 27 -3.93 7.75 -4.94
CA LEU A 27 -4.95 7.67 -3.90
C LEU A 27 -4.26 7.99 -2.58
N GLN A 28 -4.44 9.22 -2.10
CA GLN A 28 -3.94 9.67 -0.79
C GLN A 28 -4.97 9.36 0.31
N GLY A 29 -5.88 8.40 0.09
CA GLY A 29 -6.99 8.04 0.97
C GLY A 29 -7.39 6.57 0.79
N ASP A 30 -8.63 6.23 1.13
CA ASP A 30 -9.14 4.84 1.08
C ASP A 30 -8.98 4.22 -0.33
N GLY A 31 -8.73 2.90 -0.38
CA GLY A 31 -8.47 2.19 -1.63
C GLY A 31 -8.49 0.67 -1.54
N THR A 32 -8.20 0.01 -2.65
CA THR A 32 -8.10 -1.46 -2.75
C THR A 32 -6.70 -1.90 -3.18
N ILE A 33 -6.29 -3.10 -2.75
CA ILE A 33 -4.99 -3.69 -3.07
C ILE A 33 -5.19 -5.09 -3.64
N SER A 34 -4.85 -5.27 -4.90
CA SER A 34 -4.95 -6.55 -5.64
C SER A 34 -3.59 -7.12 -6.01
N ASN A 35 -2.52 -6.33 -5.88
CA ASN A 35 -1.16 -6.75 -6.19
C ASN A 35 -0.13 -6.05 -5.29
N GLN A 36 1.11 -6.52 -5.34
CA GLN A 36 2.21 -5.99 -4.53
C GLN A 36 2.53 -4.52 -4.86
N THR A 37 2.45 -4.10 -6.12
CA THR A 37 2.74 -2.70 -6.50
C THR A 37 1.77 -1.74 -5.81
N GLU A 38 0.50 -2.12 -5.71
CA GLU A 38 -0.51 -1.35 -4.97
C GLU A 38 -0.24 -1.32 -3.47
N LEU A 39 0.18 -2.45 -2.88
CA LEU A 39 0.60 -2.49 -1.47
C LEU A 39 1.79 -1.57 -1.20
N TYR A 40 2.78 -1.59 -2.10
CA TYR A 40 3.95 -0.72 -2.03
C TYR A 40 3.53 0.76 -2.06
N ASN A 41 2.67 1.14 -3.00
CA ASN A 41 2.21 2.52 -3.15
C ASN A 41 1.36 2.98 -1.94
N ALA A 42 0.48 2.10 -1.44
CA ALA A 42 -0.30 2.36 -0.23
C ALA A 42 0.60 2.62 0.99
N LEU A 43 1.68 1.86 1.16
CA LEU A 43 2.65 2.11 2.22
C LEU A 43 3.46 3.39 2.01
N LYS A 44 3.80 3.70 0.75
CA LYS A 44 4.65 4.85 0.40
C LYS A 44 3.94 6.18 0.58
N THR A 45 2.68 6.28 0.14
CA THR A 45 1.94 7.55 0.10
C THR A 45 0.49 7.46 0.57
N GLY A 46 -0.03 6.27 0.84
CA GLY A 46 -1.42 6.07 1.22
C GLY A 46 -1.76 6.65 2.60
N THR A 47 -3.02 7.05 2.75
CA THR A 47 -3.65 7.32 4.04
C THR A 47 -5.01 6.62 4.08
N GLY A 48 -5.73 6.64 5.20
CA GLY A 48 -7.06 6.03 5.29
C GLY A 48 -7.02 4.49 5.34
N THR A 49 -8.04 3.85 4.78
CA THR A 49 -8.30 2.40 4.81
C THR A 49 -8.08 1.75 3.46
N TRP A 50 -7.18 0.77 3.42
CA TRP A 50 -6.83 0.01 2.23
C TRP A 50 -7.25 -1.44 2.38
N THR A 51 -8.12 -1.90 1.49
CA THR A 51 -8.70 -3.24 1.56
C THR A 51 -8.06 -4.19 0.55
N LEU A 52 -7.50 -5.30 1.02
CA LEU A 52 -6.99 -6.36 0.14
C LEU A 52 -8.14 -7.03 -0.62
N GLN A 53 -7.88 -7.31 -1.90
CA GLN A 53 -8.77 -8.04 -2.82
C GLN A 53 -8.17 -9.38 -3.24
N ALA A 54 -6.92 -9.65 -2.84
CA ALA A 54 -6.19 -10.86 -3.15
C ALA A 54 -5.10 -11.12 -2.10
N ASN A 55 -4.60 -12.36 -2.08
CA ASN A 55 -3.36 -12.67 -1.39
C ASN A 55 -2.19 -11.99 -2.12
N ILE A 56 -1.26 -11.42 -1.37
CA ILE A 56 -0.12 -10.67 -1.89
C ILE A 56 1.17 -11.40 -1.50
N VAL A 57 1.96 -11.81 -2.49
CA VAL A 57 3.30 -12.37 -2.27
C VAL A 57 4.35 -11.30 -2.58
N LEU A 58 5.27 -11.08 -1.65
CA LEU A 58 6.36 -10.11 -1.81
C LEU A 58 7.47 -10.67 -2.71
N ASN A 59 7.85 -9.87 -3.70
CA ASN A 59 8.98 -10.01 -4.61
C ASN A 59 9.99 -8.85 -4.49
N GLN A 60 9.71 -7.86 -3.64
CA GLN A 60 10.64 -6.78 -3.28
C GLN A 60 10.42 -6.31 -1.85
N ALA A 61 11.39 -5.56 -1.32
CA ALA A 61 11.26 -4.91 -0.03
C ALA A 61 10.18 -3.81 -0.07
N LEU A 62 9.30 -3.81 0.93
CA LEU A 62 8.30 -2.76 1.11
C LEU A 62 8.94 -1.50 1.73
N PRO A 63 8.41 -0.30 1.44
CA PRO A 63 8.97 0.93 1.96
C PRO A 63 8.65 1.07 3.45
N VAL A 64 9.48 1.84 4.16
CA VAL A 64 9.21 2.22 5.55
C VAL A 64 7.95 3.09 5.61
N ARG A 65 7.04 2.75 6.52
CA ARG A 65 5.82 3.49 6.78
C ARG A 65 6.06 4.57 7.84
N SER A 66 5.72 5.81 7.49
CA SER A 66 5.66 6.96 8.41
C SER A 66 4.30 7.66 8.27
N GLY A 67 3.46 7.54 9.30
CA GLY A 67 2.12 8.12 9.36
C GLY A 67 1.01 7.07 9.46
N ASP A 68 -0.22 7.57 9.65
CA ASP A 68 -1.37 6.72 9.96
C ASP A 68 -1.90 6.02 8.71
N ILE A 69 -2.26 4.74 8.85
CA ILE A 69 -2.90 3.95 7.78
C ILE A 69 -3.62 2.74 8.39
N THR A 70 -4.72 2.34 7.76
CA THR A 70 -5.44 1.12 8.08
C THR A 70 -5.35 0.16 6.89
N PHE A 71 -4.94 -1.07 7.14
CA PHE A 71 -5.07 -2.17 6.19
C PHE A 71 -6.17 -3.12 6.67
N ASN A 72 -7.17 -3.31 5.83
CA ASN A 72 -8.17 -4.37 5.98
C ASN A 72 -7.78 -5.52 5.05
N GLY A 73 -7.36 -6.64 5.61
CA GLY A 73 -6.97 -7.82 4.85
C GLY A 73 -8.14 -8.50 4.16
N ASN A 74 -9.39 -8.25 4.57
CA ASN A 74 -10.56 -8.93 4.02
C ASN A 74 -10.42 -10.48 3.97
N GLY A 75 -9.69 -11.05 4.94
CA GLY A 75 -9.39 -12.48 5.02
C GLY A 75 -8.20 -12.94 4.17
N HIS A 76 -7.49 -12.04 3.50
CA HIS A 76 -6.33 -12.34 2.66
C HIS A 76 -5.00 -12.31 3.43
N THR A 77 -3.97 -12.84 2.78
CA THR A 77 -2.61 -12.95 3.30
C THR A 77 -1.66 -11.97 2.61
N ILE A 78 -0.76 -11.35 3.38
CA ILE A 78 0.50 -10.80 2.87
C ILE A 78 1.63 -11.77 3.24
N ASP A 79 2.28 -12.34 2.22
CA ASP A 79 3.32 -13.34 2.34
C ASP A 79 4.68 -12.72 2.02
N GLY A 80 5.59 -12.69 3.01
CA GLY A 80 6.95 -12.18 2.88
C GLY A 80 7.91 -13.05 2.09
N ASN A 81 7.43 -14.17 1.55
CA ASN A 81 8.14 -15.12 0.68
C ASN A 81 9.45 -15.64 1.28
N ASN A 82 9.50 -15.75 2.62
CA ASN A 82 10.69 -16.11 3.41
C ASN A 82 11.91 -15.21 3.17
N ALA A 83 11.73 -14.05 2.55
CA ALA A 83 12.81 -13.20 2.07
C ALA A 83 12.67 -11.73 2.48
N TYR A 84 11.45 -11.26 2.69
CA TYR A 84 11.15 -9.85 2.90
C TYR A 84 10.46 -9.58 4.23
N GLN A 85 10.78 -8.43 4.80
CA GLN A 85 10.03 -7.85 5.91
C GLN A 85 8.70 -7.32 5.39
N ILE A 86 7.61 -7.63 6.09
CA ILE A 86 6.26 -7.25 5.66
C ILE A 86 5.93 -5.82 6.04
N PHE A 87 6.20 -5.40 7.28
CA PHE A 87 6.01 -4.01 7.69
C PHE A 87 7.21 -3.49 8.48
N PHE A 88 7.64 -2.28 8.16
CA PHE A 88 8.49 -1.44 8.99
C PHE A 88 7.74 -0.14 9.26
N VAL A 89 7.35 0.10 10.52
CA VAL A 89 6.69 1.34 10.93
C VAL A 89 7.68 2.21 11.70
N GLN A 90 8.03 3.36 11.14
CA GLN A 90 8.94 4.31 11.79
C GLN A 90 8.18 5.27 12.72
N SER A 91 6.97 5.69 12.33
CA SER A 91 6.11 6.56 13.15
C SER A 91 4.64 6.49 12.70
N GLY A 92 3.73 6.95 13.56
CA GLY A 92 2.29 6.93 13.33
C GLY A 92 1.61 5.64 13.77
N THR A 93 0.33 5.50 13.41
CA THR A 93 -0.53 4.38 13.78
C THR A 93 -0.84 3.52 12.55
N VAL A 94 -0.39 2.26 12.57
CA VAL A 94 -0.75 1.27 11.56
C VAL A 94 -1.76 0.29 12.14
N THR A 95 -2.98 0.32 11.61
CA THR A 95 -4.04 -0.59 11.99
C THR A 95 -4.09 -1.74 10.99
N LEU A 96 -4.00 -2.98 11.48
CA LEU A 96 -4.13 -4.19 10.68
C LEU A 96 -5.37 -4.96 11.13
N GLN A 97 -6.29 -5.23 10.20
CA GLN A 97 -7.56 -5.89 10.49
C GLN A 97 -7.80 -7.05 9.55
N ASN A 98 -8.28 -8.18 10.05
CA ASN A 98 -8.70 -9.33 9.25
C ASN A 98 -7.67 -9.73 8.16
N ILE A 99 -6.39 -9.80 8.54
CA ILE A 99 -5.27 -10.04 7.64
C ILE A 99 -4.35 -11.11 8.22
N SER A 100 -3.85 -12.00 7.38
CA SER A 100 -2.77 -12.92 7.74
C SER A 100 -1.42 -12.38 7.27
N LEU A 101 -0.42 -12.39 8.14
CA LEU A 101 0.96 -12.07 7.79
C LEU A 101 1.78 -13.35 7.88
N ALA A 102 2.37 -13.79 6.77
CA ALA A 102 3.04 -15.09 6.69
C ALA A 102 4.46 -14.96 6.12
N ASN A 103 5.34 -15.88 6.52
CA ASN A 103 6.66 -16.07 5.91
C ASN A 103 7.51 -14.77 5.79
N GLY A 104 7.36 -13.86 6.76
CA GLY A 104 8.16 -12.63 6.82
C GLY A 104 9.58 -12.91 7.35
N LEU A 105 10.59 -12.27 6.75
CA LEU A 105 11.97 -12.32 7.23
C LEU A 105 12.45 -10.92 7.64
N SER A 106 12.76 -10.74 8.92
CA SER A 106 13.38 -9.51 9.46
C SER A 106 14.80 -9.81 9.93
N LYS A 107 15.80 -9.08 9.44
CA LYS A 107 17.21 -9.31 9.79
C LYS A 107 17.64 -8.68 11.13
N GLY A 108 16.78 -7.87 11.76
CA GLY A 108 17.10 -7.16 13.01
C GLY A 108 18.20 -6.10 12.85
N GLY A 109 18.44 -5.33 13.91
CA GLY A 109 19.62 -4.47 14.06
C GLY A 109 20.69 -5.15 14.92
N LEU A 110 21.87 -4.54 15.05
CA LEU A 110 23.02 -5.11 15.79
C LEU A 110 22.82 -5.29 17.31
N GLY A 111 21.67 -4.88 17.86
CA GLY A 111 21.46 -4.77 19.31
C GLY A 111 22.18 -3.57 19.91
N GLY A 112 21.81 -3.19 21.13
CA GLY A 112 22.52 -2.12 21.85
C GLY A 112 23.88 -2.63 22.32
N LEU A 113 24.96 -1.97 21.89
CA LEU A 113 26.27 -2.16 22.52
C LEU A 113 26.17 -1.61 23.95
N SER A 114 26.20 -2.48 24.96
CA SER A 114 26.41 -2.04 26.34
C SER A 114 27.74 -1.29 26.42
N ASN A 115 27.68 -0.07 26.96
CA ASN A 115 28.87 0.68 27.38
C ASN A 115 29.22 0.29 28.82
#